data_AF-A0A7L9BBI6-F1
#
_entry.id   AF-A0A7L9BBI6-F1
#
_cell.length_a   1.000
_cell.length_b   1.000
_cell.length_c   1.000
_cell.angle_alpha   90.00
_cell.angle_beta   90.00
_cell.angle_gamma   90.00
#
_symmetry.space_group_name_H-M   'P 1'
#
loop_
_entity.id
_entity.type
_entity.pdbx_description
1 polymer ?
#
loop_
_entity_poly.entity_id
_entity_poly.type
_entity_poly.pdbx_seq_one_letter_code
_entity_poly.pdbx_strand_id
1 'polypeptide(L)'
;MIRKFIDQFSRYLVGGLFIFSGLIKLNDPVGTEIKLEEYFEVFAVDFGSFFRVFIPFALEIGLILIVLEVVLGVAVLINYRMKLTTTVLLVLIIFFTFLTGYSAIFNKVTDCGCFGDAIKLTPWQSFYKDLILIVFILHLFWYRKKYDPVFRTREGHVVILAVTAISFFLGIYAIRHLPFIDFRAYKIGNNIPEQMTLPPGAKRDSVVMTFIYKTKGQLVELTMDELNRVDSTYQFVDRKDKVVRQGDRPKITDYAVTDQEGQTVTQQTFQGAKLIIVIYNVNQASVTNIERIRALIQALDAKVDVLALTASPETEFEIFRHEHQLAVPYYFADATVLKTIVRSNPGLTLWVNGTVKGMWHHNDTPDAAQVIRLAQ
;
A
#
# COMPACT_ATOMS: atom_id res chain seq x y z
N MET A 1 -31.69 27.15 8.93
CA MET A 1 -31.93 25.81 8.36
C MET A 1 -30.71 25.32 7.60
N ILE A 2 -30.22 26.08 6.61
CA ILE A 2 -29.04 25.77 5.78
C ILE A 2 -27.78 25.44 6.59
N ARG A 3 -27.42 26.26 7.60
CA ARG A 3 -26.23 25.99 8.43
C ARG A 3 -26.28 24.63 9.14
N LYS A 4 -27.42 24.30 9.77
CA LYS A 4 -27.58 23.00 10.49
C LYS A 4 -27.42 21.82 9.52
N PHE A 5 -27.91 21.96 8.29
CA PHE A 5 -27.70 20.96 7.25
C PHE A 5 -26.22 20.82 6.88
N ILE A 6 -25.52 21.93 6.65
CA ILE A 6 -24.07 21.93 6.36
C ILE A 6 -23.27 21.35 7.53
N ASP A 7 -23.60 21.70 8.78
CA ASP A 7 -22.97 21.17 9.98
C ASP A 7 -23.09 19.63 10.03
N GLN A 8 -24.31 19.10 9.85
CA GLN A 8 -24.57 17.66 9.87
C GLN A 8 -23.91 16.94 8.69
N PHE A 9 -24.06 17.47 7.49
CA PHE A 9 -23.45 16.91 6.29
C PHE A 9 -21.92 16.86 6.42
N SER A 10 -21.29 17.96 6.82
CA SER A 10 -19.84 18.01 7.03
C SER A 10 -19.41 16.98 8.07
N ARG A 11 -20.16 16.86 9.18
CA ARG A 11 -19.85 15.91 10.24
C ARG A 11 -19.91 14.46 9.76
N TYR A 12 -21.00 14.07 9.09
CA TYR A 12 -21.18 12.71 8.61
C TYR A 12 -20.23 12.35 7.46
N LEU A 13 -19.99 13.28 6.53
CA LEU A 13 -19.06 13.08 5.44
C LEU A 13 -17.63 12.91 5.97
N VAL A 14 -17.15 13.86 6.77
CA VAL A 14 -15.78 13.83 7.31
C VAL A 14 -15.61 12.65 8.25
N GLY A 15 -16.52 12.47 9.23
CA GLY A 15 -16.42 11.38 10.18
C GLY A 15 -16.52 10.00 9.53
N GLY A 16 -17.48 9.81 8.63
CA GLY A 16 -17.68 8.55 7.90
C GLY A 16 -16.51 8.21 6.99
N LEU A 17 -15.97 9.18 6.25
CA LEU A 17 -14.84 8.94 5.35
C LEU A 17 -13.54 8.65 6.09
N PHE A 18 -13.27 9.31 7.23
CA PHE A 18 -12.12 9.00 8.08
C PHE A 18 -12.22 7.61 8.71
N ILE A 19 -13.41 7.21 9.18
CA ILE A 19 -13.64 5.85 9.68
C ILE A 19 -13.42 4.83 8.56
N PHE A 20 -14.01 5.05 7.38
CA PHE A 20 -13.86 4.14 6.26
C PHE A 20 -12.40 4.00 5.80
N SER A 21 -11.70 5.13 5.59
CA SER A 21 -10.25 5.17 5.31
C SER A 21 -9.44 4.40 6.35
N GLY A 22 -9.65 4.74 7.63
CA GLY A 22 -8.93 4.14 8.73
C GLY A 22 -9.17 2.64 8.85
N LEU A 23 -10.42 2.16 8.70
CA LEU A 23 -10.72 0.73 8.78
C LEU A 23 -10.11 -0.08 7.63
N ILE A 24 -10.09 0.48 6.41
CA ILE A 24 -9.45 -0.18 5.27
C ILE A 24 -7.94 -0.29 5.48
N LYS A 25 -7.28 0.76 5.99
CA LYS A 25 -5.85 0.68 6.35
C LYS A 25 -5.60 -0.22 7.55
N LEU A 26 -6.51 -0.26 8.52
CA LEU A 26 -6.39 -1.11 9.71
C LEU A 26 -6.45 -2.60 9.35
N ASN A 27 -7.14 -2.94 8.27
CA ASN A 27 -7.13 -4.28 7.70
C ASN A 27 -5.74 -4.67 7.14
N ASP A 28 -4.94 -3.72 6.65
CA ASP A 28 -3.57 -3.98 6.17
C ASP A 28 -2.57 -2.88 6.62
N PRO A 29 -2.12 -2.90 7.90
CA PRO A 29 -1.18 -1.90 8.41
C PRO A 29 0.19 -1.95 7.71
N VAL A 30 0.63 -3.13 7.27
CA VAL A 30 1.89 -3.31 6.52
C VAL A 30 1.81 -2.64 5.15
N GLY A 31 0.64 -2.59 4.52
CA GLY A 31 0.43 -1.76 3.33
C GLY A 31 0.70 -0.27 3.59
N THR A 32 0.36 0.24 4.78
CA THR A 32 0.63 1.64 5.16
C THR A 32 2.11 1.86 5.51
N GLU A 33 2.77 0.89 6.14
CA GLU A 33 4.22 0.89 6.37
C GLU A 33 4.98 1.11 5.06
N ILE A 34 4.70 0.32 4.02
CA ILE A 34 5.36 0.43 2.70
C ILE A 34 5.23 1.85 2.14
N LYS A 35 4.04 2.46 2.24
CA LYS A 35 3.82 3.83 1.75
C LYS A 35 4.59 4.86 2.56
N LEU A 36 4.69 4.69 3.88
CA LEU A 36 5.51 5.58 4.70
C LEU A 36 7.00 5.42 4.39
N GLU A 37 7.51 4.20 4.18
CA GLU A 37 8.89 3.96 3.74
C GLU A 37 9.18 4.67 2.40
N GLU A 38 8.29 4.53 1.40
CA GLU A 38 8.40 5.23 0.11
C GLU A 38 8.50 6.75 0.30
N TYR A 39 7.63 7.34 1.13
CA TYR A 39 7.67 8.78 1.41
C TYR A 39 8.93 9.21 2.17
N PHE A 40 9.39 8.43 3.14
CA PHE A 40 10.60 8.74 3.90
C PHE A 40 11.86 8.67 3.04
N GLU A 41 11.96 7.73 2.10
CA GLU A 41 13.09 7.68 1.15
C GLU A 41 13.06 8.85 0.17
N VAL A 42 11.89 9.20 -0.37
CA VAL A 42 11.75 10.39 -1.22
C VAL A 42 12.18 11.64 -0.47
N PHE A 43 11.74 11.80 0.79
CA PHE A 43 12.12 12.94 1.61
C PHE A 43 13.58 12.93 2.05
N ALA A 44 14.19 11.75 2.22
CA ALA A 44 15.61 11.63 2.50
C ALA A 44 16.47 12.19 1.35
N VAL A 45 16.02 11.96 0.12
CA VAL A 45 16.68 12.47 -1.10
C VAL A 45 16.40 13.97 -1.30
N ASP A 46 15.14 14.39 -1.18
CA ASP A 46 14.73 15.75 -1.59
C ASP A 46 14.88 16.81 -0.48
N PHE A 47 14.79 16.42 0.80
CA PHE A 47 14.85 17.35 1.95
C PHE A 47 16.03 17.08 2.91
N GLY A 48 16.54 15.85 2.97
CA GLY A 48 17.78 15.52 3.67
C GLY A 48 17.77 14.16 4.39
N SER A 49 18.95 13.57 4.56
CA SER A 49 19.13 12.18 5.02
C SER A 49 18.53 11.83 6.38
N PHE A 50 18.20 12.81 7.22
CA PHE A 50 17.53 12.62 8.50
C PHE A 50 16.23 11.81 8.41
N PHE A 51 15.48 11.91 7.29
CA PHE A 51 14.23 11.16 7.13
C PHE A 51 14.40 9.63 7.18
N ARG A 52 15.60 9.10 6.92
CA ARG A 52 15.89 7.66 7.05
C ARG A 52 15.75 7.12 8.47
N VAL A 53 15.84 7.99 9.49
CA VAL A 53 15.65 7.60 10.90
C VAL A 53 14.23 7.07 11.13
N PHE A 54 13.25 7.47 10.32
CA PHE A 54 11.85 7.04 10.48
C PHE A 54 11.53 5.71 9.80
N ILE A 55 12.36 5.24 8.86
CA ILE A 55 12.11 4.01 8.08
C ILE A 55 11.95 2.79 9.01
N PRO A 56 12.83 2.55 10.00
CA PRO A 56 12.68 1.41 10.91
C PRO A 56 11.43 1.46 11.80
N PHE A 57 10.79 2.63 11.91
CA PHE A 57 9.59 2.84 12.73
C PHE A 57 8.33 3.05 11.87
N ALA A 58 8.40 2.79 10.57
CA ALA A 58 7.32 3.07 9.63
C ALA A 58 6.03 2.32 9.98
N LEU A 59 6.14 1.08 10.46
CA LEU A 59 4.98 0.27 10.84
C LEU A 59 4.28 0.85 12.09
N GLU A 60 5.05 1.21 13.12
CA GLU A 60 4.51 1.79 14.36
C GLU A 60 3.87 3.15 14.10
N ILE A 61 4.56 4.02 13.33
CA ILE A 61 4.03 5.32 12.92
C ILE A 61 2.75 5.14 12.10
N GLY A 62 2.76 4.20 11.14
CA GLY A 62 1.60 3.87 10.32
C GLY A 62 0.41 3.42 11.16
N LEU A 63 0.60 2.46 12.07
CA LEU A 63 -0.47 1.98 12.95
C LEU A 63 -1.04 3.11 13.82
N ILE A 64 -0.20 3.98 14.38
CA ILE A 64 -0.65 5.13 15.16
C ILE A 64 -1.50 6.09 14.31
N LEU A 65 -1.07 6.40 13.08
CA LEU A 65 -1.82 7.26 12.17
C LEU A 65 -3.17 6.65 11.77
N ILE A 66 -3.22 5.34 11.50
CA ILE A 66 -4.46 4.61 11.18
C ILE A 66 -5.44 4.67 12.35
N VAL A 67 -4.98 4.35 13.57
CA VAL A 67 -5.82 4.40 14.77
C VAL A 67 -6.31 5.82 15.00
N LEU A 68 -5.45 6.82 14.80
CA LEU A 68 -5.82 8.23 14.92
C LEU A 68 -6.92 8.62 13.91
N GLU A 69 -6.86 8.15 12.66
CA GLU A 69 -7.91 8.38 11.66
C GLU A 69 -9.27 7.84 12.12
N VAL A 70 -9.33 6.58 12.56
CA VAL A 70 -10.58 5.95 13.04
C VAL A 70 -11.12 6.68 14.26
N VAL A 71 -10.26 6.98 15.24
CA VAL A 71 -10.64 7.65 16.49
C VAL A 71 -11.15 9.07 16.21
N LEU A 72 -10.47 9.84 15.36
CA LEU A 72 -10.92 11.19 14.98
C LEU A 72 -12.24 11.14 14.20
N GLY A 73 -12.40 10.17 13.30
CA GLY A 73 -13.63 9.98 12.56
C GLY A 73 -14.83 9.73 13.50
N VAL A 74 -14.69 8.81 14.47
CA VAL A 74 -15.71 8.58 15.50
C VAL A 74 -15.92 9.83 16.35
N ALA A 75 -14.83 10.48 16.81
CA ALA A 75 -14.90 11.67 17.65
C ALA A 75 -15.69 12.81 17.00
N VAL A 76 -15.53 13.02 15.68
CA VAL A 76 -16.33 13.99 14.92
C VAL A 76 -17.80 13.61 14.93
N LEU A 77 -18.17 12.35 14.69
CA LEU A 77 -19.57 11.90 14.65
C LEU A 77 -20.30 12.12 15.98
N ILE A 78 -19.61 11.90 17.11
CA ILE A 78 -20.20 12.04 18.46
C ILE A 78 -19.99 13.43 19.08
N ASN A 79 -19.47 14.40 18.32
CA ASN A 79 -19.09 15.75 18.79
C ASN A 79 -18.12 15.73 19.99
N TYR A 80 -17.24 14.73 20.09
CA TYR A 80 -16.33 14.58 21.22
C TYR A 80 -15.21 15.62 21.14
N ARG A 81 -15.10 16.44 22.20
CA ARG A 81 -14.04 17.45 22.39
C ARG A 81 -13.67 18.18 21.09
N MET A 82 -14.67 18.72 20.38
CA MET A 82 -14.52 19.26 19.03
C MET A 82 -13.38 20.27 18.88
N LYS A 83 -13.06 21.06 19.91
CA LYS A 83 -11.88 21.93 19.90
C LYS A 83 -10.58 21.18 19.58
N LEU A 84 -10.32 20.07 20.27
CA LEU A 84 -9.14 19.24 20.04
C LEU A 84 -9.30 18.44 18.74
N THR A 85 -10.42 17.73 18.60
CA THR A 85 -10.68 16.82 17.47
C THR A 85 -10.53 17.53 16.13
N THR A 86 -11.19 18.67 15.92
CA THR A 86 -11.07 19.39 14.63
C THR A 86 -9.69 20.00 14.42
N THR A 87 -8.94 20.29 15.49
CA THR A 87 -7.57 20.84 15.37
C THR A 87 -6.61 19.76 14.90
N VAL A 88 -6.62 18.60 15.54
CA VAL A 88 -5.78 17.46 15.14
C VAL A 88 -6.15 16.98 13.75
N LEU A 89 -7.46 16.89 13.45
CA LEU A 89 -7.97 16.52 12.13
C LEU A 89 -7.51 17.49 11.04
N LEU A 90 -7.52 18.80 11.31
CA LEU A 90 -7.05 19.81 10.37
C LEU A 90 -5.55 19.70 10.13
N VAL A 91 -4.74 19.48 11.17
CA VAL A 91 -3.30 19.26 11.03
C VAL A 91 -3.03 18.00 10.18
N LEU A 92 -3.73 16.91 10.46
CA LEU A 92 -3.56 15.64 9.76
C LEU A 92 -3.93 15.74 8.29
N ILE A 93 -5.06 16.38 7.95
CA ILE A 93 -5.46 16.53 6.54
C ILE A 93 -4.54 17.49 5.80
N ILE A 94 -4.04 18.56 6.43
CA ILE A 94 -3.06 19.46 5.81
C ILE A 94 -1.76 18.70 5.50
N PHE A 95 -1.31 17.87 6.43
CA PHE A 95 -0.15 16.99 6.23
C PHE A 95 -0.36 16.04 5.04
N PHE A 96 -1.48 15.30 4.98
CA PHE A 96 -1.76 14.41 3.85
C PHE A 96 -1.97 15.16 2.53
N THR A 97 -2.58 16.34 2.55
CA THR A 97 -2.72 17.20 1.37
C THR A 97 -1.34 17.62 0.84
N PHE A 98 -0.39 17.89 1.73
CA PHE A 98 0.99 18.19 1.35
C PHE A 98 1.66 16.95 0.72
N LEU A 99 1.55 15.76 1.33
CA LEU A 99 2.12 14.53 0.77
C LEU A 99 1.55 14.19 -0.61
N THR A 100 0.23 14.26 -0.75
CA THR A 100 -0.48 13.93 -1.99
C THR A 100 -0.20 14.95 -3.09
N GLY A 101 -0.19 16.25 -2.75
CA GLY A 101 0.17 17.33 -3.65
C GLY A 101 1.63 17.25 -4.12
N TYR A 102 2.55 16.93 -3.20
CA TYR A 102 3.97 16.73 -3.54
C TYR A 102 4.14 15.58 -4.54
N SER A 103 3.54 14.42 -4.26
CA SER A 103 3.56 13.29 -5.19
C SER A 103 2.90 13.60 -6.53
N ALA A 104 1.82 14.39 -6.55
CA ALA A 104 1.13 14.77 -7.78
C ALA A 104 1.92 15.71 -8.68
N ILE A 105 2.72 16.62 -8.10
CA ILE A 105 3.54 17.58 -8.85
C ILE A 105 4.83 16.93 -9.35
N PHE A 106 5.48 16.13 -8.51
CA PHE A 106 6.81 15.58 -8.79
C PHE A 106 6.81 14.12 -9.27
N ASN A 107 5.64 13.48 -9.37
CA ASN A 107 5.46 12.08 -9.78
C ASN A 107 6.35 11.08 -9.00
N LYS A 108 6.50 11.30 -7.68
CA LYS A 108 7.39 10.50 -6.82
C LYS A 108 6.74 9.20 -6.35
N VAL A 109 5.55 9.30 -5.76
CA VAL A 109 4.76 8.16 -5.28
C VAL A 109 3.47 8.06 -6.09
N THR A 110 3.25 6.93 -6.74
CA THR A 110 2.13 6.73 -7.69
C THR A 110 0.81 6.34 -7.04
N ASP A 111 0.83 5.93 -5.77
CA ASP A 111 -0.35 5.57 -4.98
C ASP A 111 -0.23 6.14 -3.56
N CYS A 112 -1.17 7.00 -3.18
CA CYS A 112 -1.14 7.69 -1.88
C CYS A 112 -1.58 6.81 -0.71
N GLY A 113 -2.09 5.60 -0.94
CA GLY A 113 -2.43 4.64 0.12
C GLY A 113 -3.61 5.06 1.00
N CYS A 114 -4.36 6.12 0.66
CA CYS A 114 -5.48 6.61 1.47
C CYS A 114 -6.58 5.55 1.71
N PHE A 115 -6.77 4.60 0.81
CA PHE A 115 -7.73 3.49 0.97
C PHE A 115 -7.04 2.13 0.80
N GLY A 116 -5.74 2.06 1.11
CA GLY A 116 -4.93 0.86 0.92
C GLY A 116 -5.10 0.23 -0.46
N ASP A 117 -5.00 -1.10 -0.53
CA ASP A 117 -5.19 -1.85 -1.77
C ASP A 117 -6.66 -1.98 -2.22
N ALA A 118 -7.63 -1.54 -1.41
CA ALA A 118 -9.04 -1.64 -1.75
C ALA A 118 -9.44 -0.65 -2.86
N ILE A 119 -8.91 0.58 -2.80
CA ILE A 119 -9.18 1.64 -3.79
C ILE A 119 -7.89 2.42 -4.05
N LYS A 120 -7.22 2.11 -5.17
CA LYS A 120 -6.04 2.85 -5.63
C LYS A 120 -6.46 4.18 -6.22
N LEU A 121 -6.00 5.27 -5.62
CA LEU A 121 -6.23 6.63 -6.10
C LEU A 121 -4.94 7.21 -6.65
N THR A 122 -5.03 7.86 -7.80
CA THR A 122 -3.89 8.62 -8.32
C THR A 122 -3.55 9.78 -7.38
N PRO A 123 -2.32 10.31 -7.42
CA PRO A 123 -1.94 11.41 -6.55
C PRO A 123 -2.85 12.64 -6.69
N TRP A 124 -3.26 12.96 -7.92
CA TRP A 124 -4.22 14.03 -8.18
C TRP A 124 -5.61 13.76 -7.59
N GLN A 125 -6.12 12.53 -7.70
CA GLN A 125 -7.41 12.16 -7.11
C GLN A 125 -7.38 12.29 -5.57
N SER A 126 -6.29 11.81 -4.96
CA SER A 126 -6.09 11.92 -3.51
C SER A 126 -5.98 13.38 -3.06
N PHE A 127 -5.22 14.20 -3.80
CA PHE A 127 -5.06 15.62 -3.50
C PHE A 127 -6.39 16.40 -3.57
N TYR A 128 -7.19 16.21 -4.63
CA TYR A 128 -8.49 16.88 -4.74
C TYR A 128 -9.48 16.42 -3.68
N LYS A 129 -9.49 15.11 -3.34
CA LYS A 129 -10.26 14.58 -2.21
C LYS A 129 -9.91 15.34 -0.92
N ASP A 130 -8.62 15.49 -0.63
CA ASP A 130 -8.19 16.14 0.61
C ASP A 130 -8.51 17.64 0.62
N LEU A 131 -8.40 18.33 -0.51
CA LEU A 131 -8.80 19.74 -0.63
C LEU A 131 -10.31 19.93 -0.37
N ILE A 132 -11.15 19.03 -0.89
CA ILE A 132 -12.59 19.03 -0.62
C ILE A 132 -12.85 18.79 0.89
N LEU A 133 -12.16 17.82 1.49
CA LEU A 133 -12.29 17.54 2.92
C LEU A 133 -11.83 18.72 3.79
N ILE A 134 -10.77 19.43 3.39
CA ILE A 134 -10.30 20.64 4.08
C ILE A 134 -11.43 21.66 4.20
N VAL A 135 -12.23 21.89 3.16
CA VAL A 135 -13.35 22.84 3.21
C VAL A 135 -14.35 22.45 4.31
N PHE A 136 -14.74 21.18 4.38
CA PHE A 136 -15.65 20.68 5.40
C PHE A 136 -15.04 20.67 6.80
N ILE A 137 -13.76 20.32 6.93
CA ILE A 137 -13.03 20.33 8.20
C ILE A 137 -12.87 21.76 8.72
N LEU A 138 -12.57 22.73 7.86
CA LEU A 138 -12.49 24.14 8.21
C LEU A 138 -13.83 24.67 8.70
N HIS A 139 -14.93 24.29 8.04
CA HIS A 139 -16.28 24.59 8.53
C HIS A 139 -16.51 24.04 9.94
N LEU A 140 -16.21 22.76 10.20
CA LEU A 140 -16.28 22.17 11.54
C LEU A 140 -15.37 22.90 12.54
N PHE A 141 -14.17 23.29 12.11
CA PHE A 141 -13.18 23.97 12.93
C PHE A 141 -13.67 25.36 13.36
N TRP A 142 -14.18 26.21 12.47
CA TRP A 142 -14.66 27.54 12.87
C TRP A 142 -15.87 27.48 13.81
N TYR A 143 -16.76 26.51 13.60
CA TYR A 143 -17.95 26.32 14.42
C TYR A 143 -17.73 25.39 15.63
N ARG A 144 -16.51 24.92 15.89
CA ARG A 144 -16.16 23.91 16.92
C ARG A 144 -16.66 24.21 18.34
N LYS A 145 -16.93 25.47 18.67
CA LYS A 145 -17.47 25.90 19.98
C LYS A 145 -18.98 25.72 20.13
N LYS A 146 -19.71 25.47 19.05
CA LYS A 146 -21.18 25.40 19.02
C LYS A 146 -21.73 23.96 18.98
N TYR A 147 -20.84 22.97 18.99
CA TYR A 147 -21.24 21.56 18.98
C TYR A 147 -21.36 21.06 20.41
N ASP A 148 -22.57 20.66 20.78
CA ASP A 148 -22.82 19.97 22.03
C ASP A 148 -22.45 18.49 21.89
N PRO A 149 -21.70 17.91 22.84
CA PRO A 149 -21.37 16.48 22.86
C PRO A 149 -22.64 15.63 22.81
N VAL A 150 -22.62 14.55 22.00
CA VAL A 150 -23.75 13.61 21.92
C VAL A 150 -23.89 12.80 23.22
N PHE A 151 -22.75 12.48 23.84
CA PHE A 151 -22.67 11.71 25.08
C PHE A 151 -22.24 12.56 26.27
N ARG A 152 -22.54 12.10 27.49
CA ARG A 152 -21.94 12.70 28.70
C ARG A 152 -20.44 12.49 28.68
N THR A 153 -19.70 13.33 29.40
CA THR A 153 -18.22 13.33 29.38
C THR A 153 -17.61 11.96 29.67
N ARG A 154 -18.13 11.21 30.66
CA ARG A 154 -17.65 9.86 31.00
C ARG A 154 -17.91 8.85 29.88
N GLU A 155 -19.13 8.82 29.34
CA GLU A 155 -19.54 7.94 28.24
C GLU A 155 -18.69 8.21 26.99
N GLY A 156 -18.48 9.48 26.64
CA GLY A 156 -17.60 9.87 25.52
C GLY A 156 -16.16 9.39 25.71
N HIS A 157 -15.61 9.47 26.93
CA HIS A 157 -14.29 8.91 27.23
C HIS A 157 -14.24 7.39 27.05
N VAL A 158 -15.26 6.69 27.53
CA VAL A 158 -15.35 5.22 27.38
C VAL A 158 -15.43 4.83 25.90
N VAL A 159 -16.25 5.51 25.09
CA VAL A 159 -16.37 5.25 23.65
C VAL A 159 -15.03 5.46 22.94
N ILE A 160 -14.36 6.59 23.18
CA ILE A 160 -13.07 6.89 22.53
C ILE A 160 -11.99 5.89 22.96
N LEU A 161 -11.93 5.55 24.25
CA LEU A 161 -10.99 4.55 24.76
C LEU A 161 -11.25 3.17 24.14
N ALA A 162 -12.52 2.75 24.08
CA ALA A 162 -12.90 1.47 23.49
C ALA A 162 -12.54 1.42 22.00
N VAL A 163 -12.86 2.45 21.21
CA VAL A 163 -12.51 2.52 19.78
C VAL A 163 -11.00 2.48 19.60
N THR A 164 -10.24 3.19 20.44
CA THR A 164 -8.77 3.18 20.41
C THR A 164 -8.23 1.78 20.69
N ALA A 165 -8.68 1.14 21.78
CA ALA A 165 -8.22 -0.19 22.19
C ALA A 165 -8.58 -1.27 21.16
N ILE A 166 -9.81 -1.25 20.64
CA ILE A 166 -10.26 -2.16 19.58
C ILE A 166 -9.43 -1.94 18.31
N SER A 167 -9.18 -0.68 17.92
CA SER A 167 -8.40 -0.39 16.71
C SER A 167 -6.96 -0.91 16.85
N PHE A 168 -6.30 -0.66 17.99
CA PHE A 168 -4.97 -1.23 18.24
C PHE A 168 -4.99 -2.76 18.24
N PHE A 169 -5.97 -3.37 18.91
CA PHE A 169 -6.10 -4.83 18.93
C PHE A 169 -6.24 -5.41 17.52
N LEU A 170 -7.16 -4.86 16.71
CA LEU A 170 -7.40 -5.33 15.34
C LEU A 170 -6.18 -5.09 14.44
N GLY A 171 -5.52 -3.93 14.53
CA GLY A 171 -4.32 -3.65 13.76
C GLY A 171 -3.16 -4.58 14.12
N ILE A 172 -2.90 -4.80 15.41
CA ILE A 172 -1.88 -5.75 15.88
C ILE A 172 -2.23 -7.17 15.45
N TYR A 173 -3.51 -7.54 15.51
CA TYR A 173 -3.97 -8.84 15.04
C TYR A 173 -3.70 -9.01 13.54
N ALA A 174 -4.06 -8.02 12.70
CA ALA A 174 -3.82 -8.05 11.26
C ALA A 174 -2.32 -8.14 10.92
N ILE A 175 -1.46 -7.44 11.67
CA ILE A 175 0.01 -7.55 11.54
C ILE A 175 0.48 -8.97 11.87
N ARG A 176 -0.15 -9.66 12.82
CA ARG A 176 0.28 -10.97 13.31
C ARG A 176 -0.39 -12.17 12.62
N HIS A 177 -1.45 -11.95 11.85
CA HIS A 177 -2.29 -13.02 11.29
C HIS A 177 -2.75 -12.77 9.85
N LEU A 178 -2.09 -11.84 9.13
CA LEU A 178 -2.47 -11.33 7.81
C LEU A 178 -3.77 -10.47 7.83
N PRO A 179 -4.02 -9.71 6.75
CA PRO A 179 -5.26 -8.96 6.58
C PRO A 179 -6.52 -9.85 6.61
N PHE A 180 -7.61 -9.34 7.21
CA PHE A 180 -8.89 -10.04 7.28
C PHE A 180 -9.54 -10.22 5.91
N ILE A 181 -9.41 -9.21 5.06
CA ILE A 181 -9.86 -9.20 3.67
C ILE A 181 -8.68 -8.89 2.78
N ASP A 182 -8.40 -9.79 1.84
CA ASP A 182 -7.29 -9.63 0.91
C ASP A 182 -7.75 -8.95 -0.39
N PHE A 183 -7.31 -7.70 -0.59
CA PHE A 183 -7.57 -6.91 -1.79
C PHE A 183 -6.44 -7.01 -2.83
N ARG A 184 -5.33 -7.70 -2.50
CA ARG A 184 -4.12 -7.72 -3.32
C ARG A 184 -4.29 -8.62 -4.55
N ALA A 185 -3.44 -8.40 -5.55
CA ALA A 185 -3.39 -9.24 -6.74
C ALA A 185 -2.94 -10.69 -6.46
N TYR A 186 -2.24 -10.92 -5.35
CA TYR A 186 -1.72 -12.23 -4.92
C TYR A 186 -2.67 -13.00 -3.98
N LYS A 187 -3.92 -12.54 -3.80
CA LYS A 187 -4.86 -13.20 -2.90
C LYS A 187 -5.15 -14.64 -3.31
N ILE A 188 -5.56 -15.44 -2.34
CA ILE A 188 -5.99 -16.83 -2.56
C ILE A 188 -7.07 -16.90 -3.64
N GLY A 189 -6.89 -17.82 -4.59
CA GLY A 189 -7.76 -18.04 -5.75
C GLY A 189 -7.28 -17.38 -7.04
N ASN A 190 -6.40 -16.36 -6.98
CA ASN A 190 -5.88 -15.75 -8.20
C ASN A 190 -4.77 -16.60 -8.84
N ASN A 191 -4.69 -16.58 -10.18
CA ASN A 191 -3.57 -17.10 -10.94
C ASN A 191 -2.56 -15.98 -11.26
N ILE A 192 -1.34 -16.09 -10.77
CA ILE A 192 -0.32 -15.04 -10.87
C ILE A 192 0.10 -14.77 -12.32
N PRO A 193 0.46 -15.79 -13.14
CA PRO A 193 0.71 -15.57 -14.57
C PRO A 193 -0.42 -14.83 -15.29
N GLU A 194 -1.67 -15.19 -15.05
CA GLU A 194 -2.82 -14.49 -15.65
C GLU A 194 -2.91 -13.02 -15.19
N GLN A 195 -2.67 -12.74 -13.91
CA GLN A 195 -2.64 -11.36 -13.39
C GLN A 195 -1.46 -10.52 -13.95
N MET A 196 -0.43 -11.17 -14.51
CA MET A 196 0.70 -10.52 -15.20
C MET A 196 0.40 -10.20 -16.67
N THR A 197 -0.73 -10.68 -17.20
CA THR A 197 -1.17 -10.39 -18.57
C THR A 197 -2.24 -9.31 -18.60
N LEU A 198 -2.35 -8.62 -19.74
CA LEU A 198 -3.44 -7.70 -19.98
C LEU A 198 -4.75 -8.47 -20.23
N PRO A 199 -5.88 -8.03 -19.65
CA PRO A 199 -7.16 -8.67 -19.92
C PRO A 199 -7.56 -8.51 -21.40
N PRO A 200 -8.35 -9.45 -21.96
CA PRO A 200 -8.88 -9.32 -23.31
C PRO A 200 -9.65 -8.01 -23.48
N GLY A 201 -9.33 -7.23 -24.52
CA GLY A 201 -9.94 -5.93 -24.76
C GLY A 201 -9.31 -4.75 -24.01
N ALA A 202 -8.15 -4.96 -23.36
CA ALA A 202 -7.37 -3.90 -22.72
C ALA A 202 -7.09 -2.74 -23.68
N LYS A 203 -7.42 -1.52 -23.23
CA LYS A 203 -7.13 -0.29 -23.96
C LYS A 203 -5.64 -0.04 -23.92
N ARG A 204 -5.03 0.19 -25.09
CA ARG A 204 -3.64 0.65 -25.18
C ARG A 204 -3.54 2.12 -24.79
N ASP A 205 -2.32 2.52 -24.48
CA ASP A 205 -1.98 3.93 -24.27
C ASP A 205 -2.42 4.75 -25.47
N SER A 206 -3.13 5.85 -25.21
CA SER A 206 -3.40 6.85 -26.22
C SER A 206 -2.23 7.80 -26.24
N VAL A 207 -1.34 7.61 -27.21
CA VAL A 207 -0.18 8.47 -27.43
C VAL A 207 -0.57 9.55 -28.44
N VAL A 208 -0.40 10.81 -28.07
CA VAL A 208 -0.54 11.92 -29.01
C VAL A 208 0.84 12.49 -29.26
N MET A 209 1.19 12.58 -30.54
CA MET A 209 2.39 13.25 -31.01
C MET A 209 2.27 14.74 -30.69
N THR A 210 3.15 15.22 -29.82
CA THR A 210 3.24 16.62 -29.43
C THR A 210 4.53 17.21 -29.98
N PHE A 211 4.41 18.35 -30.65
CA PHE A 211 5.51 19.09 -31.25
C PHE A 211 5.88 20.25 -30.34
N ILE A 212 7.15 20.38 -30.00
CA ILE A 212 7.69 21.47 -29.19
C ILE A 212 8.21 22.54 -30.14
N TYR A 213 7.66 23.75 -30.05
CA TYR A 213 8.12 24.92 -30.79
C TYR A 213 8.60 26.00 -29.83
N LYS A 214 9.54 26.83 -30.28
CA LYS A 214 10.01 28.03 -29.59
C LYS A 214 9.40 29.26 -30.26
N THR A 215 8.66 30.07 -29.50
CA THR A 215 8.13 31.36 -29.95
C THR A 215 8.38 32.42 -28.87
N LYS A 216 8.88 33.60 -29.26
CA LYS A 216 9.22 34.72 -28.34
C LYS A 216 10.05 34.31 -27.11
N GLY A 217 10.92 33.31 -27.27
CA GLY A 217 11.79 32.80 -26.21
C GLY A 217 11.16 31.75 -25.28
N GLN A 218 9.87 31.43 -25.42
CA GLN A 218 9.18 30.39 -24.66
C GLN A 218 8.98 29.11 -25.48
N LEU A 219 9.07 27.95 -24.81
CA LEU A 219 8.73 26.66 -25.41
C LEU A 219 7.23 26.42 -25.28
N VAL A 220 6.58 26.05 -26.39
CA VAL A 220 5.16 25.76 -26.49
C VAL A 220 4.99 24.36 -27.09
N GLU A 221 4.17 23.54 -26.44
CA GLU A 221 3.76 22.22 -26.91
C GLU A 221 2.48 22.35 -27.75
N LEU A 222 2.50 21.84 -28.99
CA LEU A 222 1.36 21.82 -29.91
C LEU A 222 1.06 20.39 -30.34
N THR A 223 -0.21 20.01 -30.36
CA THR A 223 -0.67 18.75 -30.96
C THR A 223 -0.76 18.87 -32.48
N MET A 224 -0.89 17.74 -33.19
CA MET A 224 -1.01 17.72 -34.66
C MET A 224 -2.12 18.65 -35.18
N ASP A 225 -3.26 18.70 -34.49
CA ASP A 225 -4.41 19.54 -34.88
C ASP A 225 -4.16 21.04 -34.65
N GLU A 226 -3.23 21.38 -33.75
CA GLU A 226 -2.85 22.75 -33.42
C GLU A 226 -1.73 23.29 -34.31
N LEU A 227 -1.11 22.45 -35.13
CA LEU A 227 -0.05 22.88 -36.07
C LEU A 227 -0.53 23.91 -37.09
N ASN A 228 -1.84 24.00 -37.35
CA ASN A 228 -2.43 25.04 -38.19
C ASN A 228 -2.22 26.47 -37.64
N ARG A 229 -1.80 26.61 -36.37
CA ARG A 229 -1.50 27.90 -35.72
C ARG A 229 -0.01 28.28 -35.80
N VAL A 230 0.84 27.41 -36.33
CA VAL A 230 2.28 27.64 -36.49
C VAL A 230 2.49 28.56 -37.68
N ASP A 231 3.11 29.71 -37.44
CA ASP A 231 3.56 30.65 -38.47
C ASP A 231 5.09 30.82 -38.43
N SER A 232 5.63 31.80 -39.17
CA SER A 232 7.06 32.09 -39.24
C SER A 232 7.72 32.49 -37.91
N THR A 233 6.93 32.74 -36.86
CA THR A 233 7.43 33.06 -35.51
C THR A 233 7.70 31.83 -34.63
N TYR A 234 7.35 30.63 -35.11
CA TYR A 234 7.53 29.37 -34.40
C TYR A 234 8.74 28.61 -34.96
N GLN A 235 9.74 28.35 -34.12
CA GLN A 235 10.88 27.51 -34.48
C GLN A 235 10.68 26.10 -33.90
N PHE A 236 10.63 25.08 -34.75
CA PHE A 236 10.54 23.70 -34.29
C PHE A 236 11.77 23.33 -33.45
N VAL A 237 11.55 22.68 -32.31
CA VAL A 237 12.60 22.25 -31.39
C VAL A 237 12.68 20.73 -31.35
N ASP A 238 11.57 20.06 -31.06
CA ASP A 238 11.53 18.61 -30.86
C ASP A 238 10.12 18.05 -31.07
N ARG A 239 10.00 16.73 -31.26
CA ARG A 239 8.73 16.01 -31.26
C ARG A 239 8.80 14.92 -30.20
N LYS A 240 7.82 14.91 -29.30
CA LYS A 240 7.67 13.86 -28.30
C LYS A 240 6.32 13.19 -28.37
N ASP A 241 6.33 11.90 -28.14
CA ASP A 241 5.14 11.10 -27.96
C ASP A 241 4.66 11.26 -26.52
N LYS A 242 3.51 11.92 -26.33
CA LYS A 242 2.92 12.18 -25.01
C LYS A 242 1.79 11.18 -24.77
N VAL A 243 1.89 10.36 -23.74
CA VAL A 243 0.78 9.51 -23.31
C VAL A 243 -0.30 10.42 -22.71
N VAL A 244 -1.40 10.63 -23.45
CA VAL A 244 -2.52 11.49 -23.03
C VAL A 244 -3.55 10.69 -22.25
N ARG A 245 -3.68 9.39 -22.54
CA ARG A 245 -4.47 8.46 -21.74
C ARG A 245 -3.66 7.20 -21.49
N GLN A 246 -3.35 6.94 -20.23
CA GLN A 246 -2.74 5.68 -19.82
C GLN A 246 -3.73 4.55 -20.12
N GLY A 247 -3.26 3.54 -20.84
CA GLY A 247 -3.99 2.32 -21.12
C GLY A 247 -4.06 1.40 -19.91
N ASP A 248 -4.79 0.31 -20.05
CA ASP A 248 -4.87 -0.70 -19.01
C ASP A 248 -3.47 -1.29 -18.76
N ARG A 249 -3.23 -1.72 -17.53
CA ARG A 249 -2.01 -2.39 -17.10
C ARG A 249 -2.39 -3.73 -16.45
N PRO A 250 -1.53 -4.75 -16.53
CA PRO A 250 -1.71 -5.95 -15.72
C PRO A 250 -1.80 -5.59 -14.23
N LYS A 251 -2.45 -6.44 -13.43
CA LYS A 251 -2.53 -6.20 -11.99
C LYS A 251 -1.21 -6.45 -11.27
N ILE A 252 -0.35 -7.28 -11.88
CA ILE A 252 1.02 -7.56 -11.43
C ILE A 252 1.96 -7.19 -12.57
N THR A 253 2.89 -6.26 -12.34
CA THR A 253 3.79 -5.76 -13.39
C THR A 253 5.26 -5.95 -13.06
N ASP A 254 5.56 -6.29 -11.81
CA ASP A 254 6.87 -6.18 -11.17
C ASP A 254 7.38 -7.51 -10.61
N TYR A 255 6.58 -8.59 -10.68
CA TYR A 255 7.02 -9.92 -10.26
C TYR A 255 8.09 -10.48 -11.19
N ALA A 256 9.33 -10.48 -10.70
CA ALA A 256 10.48 -11.10 -11.33
C ALA A 256 11.30 -11.81 -10.26
N VAL A 257 11.77 -13.02 -10.59
CA VAL A 257 12.59 -13.84 -9.71
C VAL A 257 13.88 -14.22 -10.41
N THR A 258 15.00 -14.06 -9.71
CA THR A 258 16.34 -14.42 -10.20
C THR A 258 17.04 -15.39 -9.27
N ASP A 259 17.92 -16.23 -9.80
CA ASP A 259 18.84 -17.06 -9.01
C ASP A 259 20.08 -16.27 -8.54
N GLN A 260 21.01 -16.97 -7.87
CA GLN A 260 22.28 -16.42 -7.38
C GLN A 260 23.19 -15.91 -8.52
N GLU A 261 23.01 -16.42 -9.73
CA GLU A 261 23.78 -16.04 -10.91
C GLU A 261 23.11 -14.88 -11.68
N GLY A 262 21.95 -14.41 -11.22
CA GLY A 262 21.16 -13.36 -11.84
C GLY A 262 20.31 -13.83 -13.02
N GLN A 263 20.18 -15.14 -13.26
CA GLN A 263 19.35 -15.66 -14.33
C GLN A 263 17.87 -15.57 -13.93
N THR A 264 17.02 -15.19 -14.87
CA THR A 264 15.57 -15.07 -14.62
C THR A 264 14.92 -16.45 -14.56
N VAL A 265 14.36 -16.79 -13.40
CA VAL A 265 13.71 -18.09 -13.12
C VAL A 265 12.22 -17.95 -12.76
N THR A 266 11.62 -16.76 -12.97
CA THR A 266 10.21 -16.45 -12.65
C THR A 266 9.22 -17.55 -13.06
N GLN A 267 9.34 -18.07 -14.29
CA GLN A 267 8.40 -19.07 -14.81
C GLN A 267 8.45 -20.40 -14.04
N GLN A 268 9.60 -20.75 -13.46
CA GLN A 268 9.75 -21.97 -12.66
C GLN A 268 8.95 -21.90 -11.35
N THR A 269 8.71 -20.69 -10.83
CA THR A 269 7.90 -20.48 -9.62
C THR A 269 6.41 -20.81 -9.83
N PHE A 270 5.98 -20.93 -11.09
CA PHE A 270 4.60 -21.25 -11.44
C PHE A 270 4.38 -22.71 -11.80
N GLN A 271 5.41 -23.57 -11.78
CA GLN A 271 5.28 -24.95 -12.25
C GLN A 271 5.04 -25.91 -11.07
N GLY A 272 3.99 -26.74 -11.17
CA GLY A 272 3.67 -27.72 -10.13
C GLY A 272 3.18 -27.08 -8.83
N ALA A 273 3.27 -27.83 -7.73
CA ALA A 273 2.93 -27.35 -6.39
C ALA A 273 4.19 -26.81 -5.68
N LYS A 274 4.21 -25.51 -5.44
CA LYS A 274 5.32 -24.76 -4.83
C LYS A 274 4.87 -24.14 -3.51
N LEU A 275 5.43 -24.58 -2.39
CA LEU A 275 5.33 -23.84 -1.13
C LEU A 275 6.48 -22.82 -1.08
N ILE A 276 6.13 -21.55 -1.20
CA ILE A 276 7.06 -20.44 -1.23
C ILE A 276 7.13 -19.81 0.16
N ILE A 277 8.33 -19.76 0.71
CA ILE A 277 8.65 -19.10 1.98
C ILE A 277 9.20 -17.72 1.65
N VAL A 278 8.43 -16.68 1.95
CA VAL A 278 8.81 -15.29 1.69
C VAL A 278 9.54 -14.73 2.90
N ILE A 279 10.79 -14.33 2.72
CA ILE A 279 11.60 -13.68 3.75
C ILE A 279 12.22 -12.43 3.12
N TYR A 280 11.50 -11.31 3.12
CA TYR A 280 11.94 -10.13 2.37
C TYR A 280 13.15 -9.43 3.00
N ASN A 281 13.35 -9.55 4.32
CA ASN A 281 14.53 -9.01 5.01
C ASN A 281 14.89 -9.88 6.21
N VAL A 282 16.03 -10.56 6.17
CA VAL A 282 16.47 -11.47 7.23
C VAL A 282 16.74 -10.77 8.56
N ASN A 283 17.20 -9.50 8.53
CA ASN A 283 17.47 -8.73 9.76
C ASN A 283 16.19 -8.33 10.51
N GLN A 284 15.04 -8.40 9.82
CA GLN A 284 13.73 -8.09 10.39
C GLN A 284 12.84 -9.34 10.47
N ALA A 285 13.34 -10.51 10.06
CA ALA A 285 12.56 -11.74 10.02
C ALA A 285 12.33 -12.28 11.43
N SER A 286 11.08 -12.63 11.73
CA SER A 286 10.73 -13.27 13.00
C SER A 286 11.20 -14.72 13.03
N VAL A 287 12.07 -15.02 13.98
CA VAL A 287 12.59 -16.39 14.21
C VAL A 287 11.70 -17.21 15.15
N THR A 288 10.69 -16.59 15.76
CA THR A 288 9.85 -17.19 16.82
C THR A 288 9.24 -18.54 16.44
N ASN A 289 8.78 -18.68 15.19
CA ASN A 289 8.12 -19.89 14.68
C ASN A 289 8.92 -20.61 13.59
N ILE A 290 10.22 -20.33 13.47
CA ILE A 290 11.05 -20.92 12.42
C ILE A 290 11.13 -22.45 12.54
N GLU A 291 11.11 -22.97 13.77
CA GLU A 291 11.05 -24.41 14.06
C GLU A 291 9.80 -25.08 13.45
N ARG A 292 8.64 -24.41 13.52
CA ARG A 292 7.39 -24.91 12.93
C ARG A 292 7.47 -24.95 11.41
N ILE A 293 8.07 -23.92 10.81
CA ILE A 293 8.30 -23.85 9.37
C ILE A 293 9.23 -25.00 8.96
N ARG A 294 10.35 -25.22 9.68
CA ARG A 294 11.25 -26.34 9.41
C ARG A 294 10.57 -27.71 9.51
N ALA A 295 9.79 -27.92 10.56
CA ALA A 295 9.04 -29.15 10.76
C ALA A 295 8.03 -29.39 9.62
N LEU A 296 7.36 -28.34 9.14
CA LEU A 296 6.49 -28.41 7.97
C LEU A 296 7.26 -28.84 6.72
N ILE A 297 8.41 -28.22 6.44
CA ILE A 297 9.25 -28.54 5.27
C ILE A 297 9.64 -30.01 5.29
N GLN A 298 10.12 -30.50 6.43
CA GLN A 298 10.50 -31.91 6.61
C GLN A 298 9.30 -32.85 6.40
N ALA A 299 8.13 -32.49 6.92
CA ALA A 299 6.92 -33.31 6.83
C ALA A 299 6.29 -33.35 5.42
N LEU A 300 6.61 -32.39 4.54
CA LEU A 300 6.16 -32.41 3.15
C LEU A 300 6.88 -33.45 2.30
N ASP A 301 8.08 -33.90 2.71
CA ASP A 301 8.81 -35.06 2.15
C ASP A 301 8.82 -35.11 0.61
N ALA A 302 9.20 -33.99 -0.03
CA ALA A 302 9.24 -33.81 -1.49
C ALA A 302 7.92 -34.01 -2.25
N LYS A 303 6.77 -34.11 -1.56
CA LYS A 303 5.43 -34.12 -2.20
C LYS A 303 5.02 -32.76 -2.73
N VAL A 304 5.59 -31.71 -2.15
CA VAL A 304 5.43 -30.31 -2.54
C VAL A 304 6.82 -29.70 -2.57
N ASP A 305 7.17 -29.05 -3.66
CA ASP A 305 8.45 -28.38 -3.81
C ASP A 305 8.48 -27.15 -2.92
N VAL A 306 9.50 -27.00 -2.09
CA VAL A 306 9.66 -25.85 -1.21
C VAL A 306 10.81 -24.97 -1.70
N LEU A 307 10.59 -23.67 -1.77
CA LEU A 307 11.62 -22.68 -2.04
C LEU A 307 11.43 -21.45 -1.16
N ALA A 308 12.49 -20.65 -1.00
CA ALA A 308 12.41 -19.33 -0.38
C ALA A 308 12.59 -18.21 -1.41
N LEU A 309 11.91 -17.09 -1.19
CA LEU A 309 12.16 -15.84 -1.92
C LEU A 309 12.60 -14.76 -0.94
N THR A 310 13.65 -14.03 -1.29
CA THR A 310 14.25 -13.00 -0.44
C THR A 310 14.68 -11.76 -1.22
N ALA A 311 14.69 -10.60 -0.56
CA ALA A 311 15.32 -9.39 -1.07
C ALA A 311 16.62 -9.06 -0.32
N SER A 312 16.97 -9.85 0.71
CA SER A 312 18.24 -9.69 1.42
C SER A 312 19.43 -10.11 0.56
N PRO A 313 20.61 -9.52 0.78
CA PRO A 313 21.85 -9.96 0.15
C PRO A 313 22.11 -11.45 0.38
N GLU A 314 22.74 -12.11 -0.61
CA GLU A 314 23.09 -13.53 -0.57
C GLU A 314 23.84 -13.91 0.71
N THR A 315 24.86 -13.11 1.06
CA THR A 315 25.69 -13.33 2.25
C THR A 315 24.89 -13.35 3.54
N GLU A 316 23.94 -12.43 3.70
CA GLU A 316 23.08 -12.34 4.88
C GLU A 316 22.07 -13.49 4.91
N PHE A 317 21.49 -13.83 3.76
CA PHE A 317 20.53 -14.92 3.68
C PHE A 317 21.17 -16.27 3.95
N GLU A 318 22.39 -16.53 3.47
CA GLU A 318 23.12 -17.76 3.76
C GLU A 318 23.41 -17.92 5.25
N ILE A 319 23.82 -16.86 5.94
CA ILE A 319 24.02 -16.88 7.40
C ILE A 319 22.71 -17.25 8.09
N PHE A 320 21.61 -16.56 7.76
CA PHE A 320 20.30 -16.83 8.33
C PHE A 320 19.85 -18.29 8.07
N ARG A 321 20.08 -18.78 6.85
CA ARG A 321 19.75 -20.14 6.43
C ARG A 321 20.48 -21.18 7.26
N HIS A 322 21.78 -20.99 7.48
CA HIS A 322 22.62 -21.88 8.29
C HIS A 322 22.27 -21.81 9.78
N GLU A 323 22.08 -20.61 10.33
CA GLU A 323 21.76 -20.40 11.74
C GLU A 323 20.45 -21.09 12.14
N HIS A 324 19.42 -21.00 11.29
CA HIS A 324 18.09 -21.55 11.58
C HIS A 324 17.81 -22.91 10.94
N GLN A 325 18.83 -23.51 10.29
CA GLN A 325 18.75 -24.81 9.62
C GLN A 325 17.63 -24.88 8.57
N LEU A 326 17.45 -23.78 7.83
CA LEU A 326 16.42 -23.66 6.79
C LEU A 326 16.95 -24.18 5.45
N ALA A 327 17.16 -25.50 5.34
CA ALA A 327 17.76 -26.11 4.14
C ALA A 327 16.79 -26.15 2.94
N VAL A 328 16.49 -24.99 2.35
CA VAL A 328 15.66 -24.84 1.14
C VAL A 328 16.43 -24.08 0.05
N PRO A 329 16.16 -24.37 -1.23
CA PRO A 329 16.62 -23.51 -2.31
C PRO A 329 15.99 -22.12 -2.17
N TYR A 330 16.73 -21.08 -2.51
CA TYR A 330 16.24 -19.70 -2.44
C TYR A 330 16.59 -18.92 -3.69
N TYR A 331 15.80 -17.87 -3.94
CA TYR A 331 15.90 -16.98 -5.08
C TYR A 331 15.60 -15.54 -4.65
N PHE A 332 15.93 -14.59 -5.51
CA PHE A 332 15.81 -13.17 -5.23
C PHE A 332 14.62 -12.53 -5.94
N ALA A 333 13.95 -11.62 -5.24
CA ALA A 333 12.91 -10.76 -5.79
C ALA A 333 12.87 -9.43 -5.02
N ASP A 334 12.20 -8.41 -5.58
CA ASP A 334 12.08 -7.09 -4.95
C ASP A 334 11.35 -7.14 -3.60
N ALA A 335 11.82 -6.36 -2.63
CA ALA A 335 11.26 -6.33 -1.27
C ALA A 335 9.78 -5.91 -1.24
N THR A 336 9.39 -4.93 -2.07
CA THR A 336 8.01 -4.43 -2.15
C THR A 336 7.09 -5.49 -2.76
N VAL A 337 7.58 -6.20 -3.77
CA VAL A 337 6.87 -7.35 -4.37
C VAL A 337 6.66 -8.45 -3.34
N LEU A 338 7.70 -8.82 -2.58
CA LEU A 338 7.62 -9.83 -1.53
C LEU A 338 6.67 -9.43 -0.41
N LYS A 339 6.77 -8.19 0.09
CA LYS A 339 5.81 -7.63 1.05
C LYS A 339 4.39 -7.66 0.47
N THR A 340 4.21 -7.49 -0.85
CA THR A 340 2.89 -7.52 -1.51
C THR A 340 2.33 -8.94 -1.67
N ILE A 341 3.18 -9.94 -1.88
CA ILE A 341 2.78 -11.35 -1.94
C ILE A 341 2.17 -11.77 -0.59
N VAL A 342 2.87 -11.54 0.51
CA VAL A 342 2.40 -11.92 1.85
C VAL A 342 2.87 -10.91 2.88
N ARG A 343 1.94 -10.40 3.71
CA ARG A 343 2.21 -9.42 4.77
C ARG A 343 2.86 -10.05 6.00
N SER A 344 3.93 -10.83 5.81
CA SER A 344 4.59 -11.60 6.88
C SER A 344 6.06 -11.85 6.54
N ASN A 345 6.92 -11.83 7.57
CA ASN A 345 8.36 -12.07 7.45
C ASN A 345 8.87 -12.96 8.60
N PRO A 346 9.03 -14.28 8.40
CA PRO A 346 8.70 -15.05 7.20
C PRO A 346 7.19 -15.12 6.93
N GLY A 347 6.79 -15.27 5.68
CA GLY A 347 5.43 -15.62 5.25
C GLY A 347 5.42 -16.87 4.39
N LEU A 348 4.29 -17.56 4.31
CA LEU A 348 4.16 -18.77 3.48
C LEU A 348 3.05 -18.58 2.46
N THR A 349 3.27 -18.99 1.22
CA THR A 349 2.24 -19.04 0.19
C THR A 349 2.37 -20.33 -0.63
N LEU A 350 1.28 -21.03 -0.85
CA LEU A 350 1.24 -22.24 -1.68
C LEU A 350 0.68 -21.89 -3.06
N TRP A 351 1.47 -22.09 -4.10
CA TRP A 351 1.06 -21.92 -5.49
C TRP A 351 0.99 -23.27 -6.19
N VAL A 352 -0.08 -23.51 -6.93
CA VAL A 352 -0.25 -24.70 -7.76
C VAL A 352 -0.49 -24.25 -9.19
N ASN A 353 0.47 -24.54 -10.08
CA ASN A 353 0.46 -24.08 -11.46
C ASN A 353 0.24 -22.55 -11.59
N GLY A 354 0.88 -21.78 -10.70
CA GLY A 354 0.74 -20.32 -10.61
C GLY A 354 -0.53 -19.83 -9.90
N THR A 355 -1.46 -20.70 -9.51
CA THR A 355 -2.66 -20.33 -8.75
C THR A 355 -2.40 -20.37 -7.25
N VAL A 356 -2.71 -19.29 -6.55
CA VAL A 356 -2.55 -19.19 -5.08
C VAL A 356 -3.62 -20.04 -4.39
N LYS A 357 -3.20 -21.09 -3.69
CA LYS A 357 -4.09 -22.02 -2.97
C LYS A 357 -4.15 -21.77 -1.48
N GLY A 358 -3.14 -21.15 -0.90
CA GLY A 358 -3.12 -20.80 0.51
C GLY A 358 -2.03 -19.80 0.84
N MET A 359 -2.23 -19.08 1.95
CA MET A 359 -1.31 -18.05 2.42
C MET A 359 -1.39 -17.96 3.93
N TRP A 360 -0.24 -17.86 4.59
CA TRP A 360 -0.13 -17.94 6.05
C TRP A 360 0.94 -17.00 6.59
N HIS A 361 0.62 -16.37 7.72
CA HIS A 361 1.63 -15.74 8.56
C HIS A 361 2.49 -16.81 9.24
N HIS A 362 3.71 -16.47 9.68
CA HIS A 362 4.52 -17.41 10.47
C HIS A 362 3.87 -17.79 11.83
N ASN A 363 2.87 -17.06 12.30
CA ASN A 363 2.09 -17.41 13.50
C ASN A 363 1.06 -18.51 13.22
N ASP A 364 0.65 -18.63 11.97
CA ASP A 364 -0.41 -19.51 11.49
C ASP A 364 0.16 -20.58 10.55
N THR A 365 1.42 -20.99 10.77
CA THR A 365 2.07 -22.02 9.96
C THR A 365 1.18 -23.26 9.86
N PRO A 366 0.81 -23.69 8.64
CA PRO A 366 -0.12 -24.79 8.45
C PRO A 366 0.54 -26.14 8.79
N ASP A 367 -0.28 -27.18 8.93
CA ASP A 367 0.21 -28.55 8.96
C ASP A 367 0.46 -29.08 7.54
N ALA A 368 1.30 -30.13 7.43
CA ALA A 368 1.63 -30.73 6.14
C ALA A 368 0.40 -31.34 5.45
N ALA A 369 -0.56 -31.86 6.21
CA ALA A 369 -1.77 -32.45 5.66
C ALA A 369 -2.64 -31.41 4.94
N GLN A 370 -2.77 -30.21 5.49
CA GLN A 370 -3.47 -29.08 4.89
C GLN A 370 -2.79 -28.64 3.60
N VAL A 371 -1.46 -28.48 3.62
CA VAL A 371 -0.70 -28.09 2.42
C VAL A 371 -0.85 -29.14 1.33
N ILE A 372 -0.71 -30.43 1.64
CA ILE A 372 -0.87 -31.53 0.68
C ILE A 372 -2.29 -31.57 0.11
N ARG A 373 -3.33 -31.39 0.95
CA ARG A 373 -4.73 -31.34 0.47
C ARG A 373 -4.98 -30.17 -0.48
N LEU A 374 -4.36 -29.01 -0.24
CA LEU A 374 -4.50 -27.83 -1.10
C LEU A 374 -3.67 -27.93 -2.38
N ALA A 375 -2.64 -28.79 -2.39
CA ALA A 375 -1.75 -29.03 -3.53
C ALA A 375 -2.36 -29.97 -4.57
N GLN A 376 -3.31 -30.82 -4.16
CA GLN A 376 -4.12 -31.69 -5.02
C GLN A 376 -5.24 -30.89 -5.69
#